data_AF-A0A662KD80-F1
#
_entry.id   AF-A0A662KD80-F1
#
_cell.length_a   1.000
_cell.length_b   1.000
_cell.length_c   1.000
_cell.angle_alpha   90.00
_cell.angle_beta   90.00
_cell.angle_gamma   90.00
#
_symmetry.space_group_name_H-M   'P 1'
#
loop_
_entity.id
_entity.type
_entity.pdbx_description
1 polymer ?
#
loop_
_entity_poly.entity_id
_entity_poly.type
_entity_poly.pdbx_seq_one_letter_code
_entity_poly.pdbx_strand_id
1 'polypeptide(L)' 'MKKIGIADTTFARYDMAKDAIDELKSRRSDIKIIRYTVPGIKDLPVACKKLIEEKGCDIVMAFGMPGKMPIDKQCAH' A
#
# COMPACT_ATOMS: atom_id res chain seq x y z
N MET A 1 -6.69 -18.44 -6.04
CA MET A 1 -7.20 -17.31 -5.23
C MET A 1 -6.31 -16.11 -5.50
N LYS A 2 -6.88 -15.00 -6.00
CA LYS A 2 -6.08 -13.82 -6.36
C LYS A 2 -5.57 -13.13 -5.09
N LYS A 3 -4.29 -12.76 -5.07
CA LYS A 3 -3.62 -12.10 -3.95
C LYS A 3 -3.41 -10.63 -4.26
N ILE A 4 -3.93 -9.77 -3.40
CA ILE A 4 -3.75 -8.32 -3.48
C ILE A 4 -2.82 -7.90 -2.34
N GLY A 5 -1.71 -7.27 -2.69
CA GLY A 5 -0.81 -6.64 -1.73
C GLY A 5 -1.26 -5.23 -1.40
N ILE A 6 -1.15 -4.85 -0.14
CA ILE A 6 -1.40 -3.49 0.32
C ILE A 6 -0.16 -3.01 1.06
N ALA A 7 0.50 -1.99 0.50
CA ALA A 7 1.62 -1.31 1.13
C ALA A 7 1.15 0.07 1.59
N ASP A 8 1.31 0.39 2.87
CA ASP A 8 0.92 1.67 3.44
C ASP A 8 1.99 2.24 4.36
N THR A 9 1.87 3.50 4.74
CA THR A 9 2.91 4.21 5.51
C THR A 9 2.43 4.65 6.88
N THR A 10 3.27 4.56 7.92
CA THR A 10 2.98 5.19 9.22
C THR A 10 3.04 6.71 9.16
N PHE A 11 3.73 7.30 8.17
CA PHE A 11 3.74 8.74 7.90
C PHE A 11 2.36 9.29 7.49
N ALA A 12 1.51 8.45 6.87
CA ALA A 12 0.20 8.88 6.42
C ALA A 12 -0.71 9.23 7.61
N ARG A 13 -1.43 10.35 7.50
CA ARG A 13 -2.35 10.82 8.55
C ARG A 13 -3.74 10.18 8.48
N TYR A 14 -3.98 9.33 7.48
CA TYR A 14 -5.24 8.64 7.25
C TYR A 14 -4.99 7.19 6.84
N ASP A 15 -5.74 6.25 7.43
CA ASP A 15 -5.66 4.82 7.12
C ASP A 15 -6.45 4.49 5.85
N MET A 16 -5.88 4.86 4.69
CA MET A 16 -6.43 4.54 3.37
C MET A 16 -6.52 3.03 3.11
N ALA A 17 -5.62 2.25 3.73
CA ALA A 17 -5.58 0.81 3.56
C ALA A 17 -6.84 0.14 4.12
N LYS A 18 -7.35 0.61 5.26
CA LYS A 18 -8.59 0.10 5.85
C LYS A 18 -9.78 0.20 4.88
N ASP A 19 -10.01 1.38 4.31
CA ASP A 19 -11.14 1.61 3.40
C ASP A 19 -11.00 0.79 2.12
N ALA A 20 -9.79 0.72 1.56
CA ALA A 20 -9.53 -0.09 0.39
C ALA A 20 -9.77 -1.59 0.64
N ILE A 21 -9.38 -2.10 1.82
CA ILE A 21 -9.64 -3.49 2.22
C ILE A 21 -11.14 -3.76 2.33
N ASP A 22 -11.89 -2.86 2.94
CA ASP A 22 -13.32 -2.99 3.14
C ASP A 22 -14.06 -3.01 1.78
N GLU A 23 -13.73 -2.06 0.91
CA GLU A 23 -14.31 -1.97 -0.43
C GLU A 23 -14.00 -3.22 -1.28
N LEU A 24 -12.76 -3.69 -1.26
CA LEU A 24 -12.34 -4.89 -1.99
C LEU A 24 -13.09 -6.13 -1.50
N LYS A 25 -13.24 -6.29 -0.19
CA LYS A 25 -13.97 -7.43 0.41
C LYS A 25 -15.47 -7.35 0.17
N SER A 26 -16.05 -6.14 0.11
CA SER A 26 -17.49 -5.96 -0.16
C SER A 26 -17.88 -6.39 -1.58
N ARG A 27 -16.98 -6.16 -2.55
CA ARG A 27 -17.21 -6.51 -3.97
C ARG A 27 -16.84 -7.94 -4.30
N ARG A 28 -15.87 -8.50 -3.59
CA ARG A 28 -15.29 -9.80 -3.94
C ARG A 28 -14.83 -10.55 -2.69
N SER A 29 -15.39 -11.73 -2.48
CA SER A 29 -15.06 -12.59 -1.32
C SER A 29 -13.92 -13.58 -1.57
N ASP A 30 -13.53 -13.82 -2.82
CA ASP A 30 -12.49 -14.79 -3.23
C ASP A 30 -11.08 -14.18 -3.42
N ILE A 31 -10.77 -13.12 -2.67
CA ILE A 31 -9.45 -12.45 -2.69
C ILE A 31 -8.70 -12.65 -1.37
N LYS A 32 -7.38 -12.82 -1.46
CA LYS A 32 -6.47 -12.82 -0.31
C LYS A 32 -5.77 -11.48 -0.22
N ILE A 33 -5.81 -10.85 0.94
CA ILE A 33 -5.13 -9.56 1.17
C ILE A 33 -3.88 -9.80 2.01
N ILE A 34 -2.77 -9.18 1.61
CA ILE A 34 -1.51 -9.15 2.35
C ILE A 34 -1.13 -7.69 2.57
N ARG A 35 -1.23 -7.21 3.82
CA ARG A 35 -0.86 -5.83 4.21
C ARG A 35 0.58 -5.79 4.74
N TYR A 36 1.33 -4.76 4.35
CA TYR A 36 2.68 -4.50 4.85
C TYR A 36 2.92 -2.99 5.01
N THR A 37 3.11 -2.55 6.26
CA THR A 37 3.25 -1.14 6.60
C THR A 37 4.73 -0.76 6.73
N VAL A 38 5.13 0.36 6.13
CA VAL A 38 6.49 0.91 6.17
C VAL A 38 6.51 2.32 6.75
N PRO A 39 7.67 2.91 7.09
CA PRO A 39 7.72 4.25 7.68
C PRO A 39 7.17 5.35 6.76
N GLY A 40 7.63 5.45 5.51
CA GLY A 40 7.28 6.55 4.62
C GLY A 40 7.21 6.20 3.15
N ILE A 41 6.94 7.22 2.33
CA ILE A 41 6.69 7.07 0.88
C ILE A 41 7.87 6.44 0.12
N LYS A 42 9.11 6.74 0.54
CA LYS A 42 10.33 6.22 -0.10
C LYS A 42 10.59 4.74 0.20
N ASP A 43 9.92 4.17 1.19
CA ASP A 43 10.01 2.76 1.53
C ASP A 43 9.03 1.90 0.73
N LEU A 44 7.98 2.52 0.16
CA LEU A 44 6.94 1.85 -0.62
C LEU A 44 7.46 1.08 -1.85
N PRO A 45 8.46 1.56 -2.62
CA PRO A 45 8.95 0.83 -3.79
C PRO A 45 9.44 -0.58 -3.44
N VAL A 46 10.28 -0.70 -2.39
CA VAL A 46 10.81 -2.01 -1.96
C VAL A 46 9.72 -2.83 -1.28
N ALA A 47 8.83 -2.20 -0.50
CA ALA A 47 7.66 -2.88 0.07
C ALA A 47 6.79 -3.54 -1.01
N CYS A 48 6.48 -2.81 -2.08
CA CYS A 48 5.69 -3.31 -3.20
C CYS A 48 6.43 -4.43 -3.93
N LYS A 49 7.73 -4.26 -4.18
CA LYS A 49 8.56 -5.29 -4.82
C LYS A 49 8.52 -6.60 -4.03
N LYS A 50 8.70 -6.55 -2.70
CA LYS A 50 8.61 -7.73 -1.82
C LYS A 50 7.22 -8.38 -1.84
N LEU A 51 6.16 -7.58 -1.87
CA LEU A 51 4.79 -8.12 -1.97
C LEU A 51 4.56 -8.87 -3.28
N ILE A 52 5.10 -8.37 -4.40
CA ILE A 52 5.02 -9.03 -5.71
C ILE A 52 5.89 -10.29 -5.73
N GLU A 53 7.20 -10.15 -5.49
CA GLU A 53 8.17 -11.22 -5.71
C GLU A 53 8.17 -12.27 -4.60
N GLU A 54 8.13 -11.87 -3.33
CA GLU A 54 8.28 -12.79 -2.20
C GLU A 54 6.93 -13.31 -1.67
N LYS A 55 5.86 -12.50 -1.76
CA LYS A 55 4.53 -12.89 -1.28
C LYS A 55 3.61 -13.40 -2.40
N GLY A 56 4.03 -13.22 -3.66
CA GLY A 56 3.29 -13.66 -4.84
C GLY A 56 1.97 -12.93 -4.99
N CYS A 57 1.92 -11.62 -4.72
CA CYS A 57 0.74 -10.81 -4.98
C CYS A 57 0.60 -10.56 -6.49
N ASP A 58 -0.61 -10.74 -7.03
CA ASP A 58 -0.93 -10.48 -8.43
C ASP A 58 -0.90 -8.98 -8.76
N ILE A 59 -1.24 -8.15 -7.77
CA ILE A 59 -1.24 -6.68 -7.85
C ILE A 59 -0.99 -6.10 -6.46
N VAL A 60 -0.42 -4.90 -6.40
CA VAL A 60 -0.18 -4.16 -5.16
C VAL A 60 -0.77 -2.76 -5.24
N MET A 61 -1.43 -2.33 -4.17
CA MET A 61 -1.84 -0.95 -3.95
C MET A 61 -0.88 -0.29 -2.96
N ALA A 62 -0.33 0.87 -3.32
CA ALA A 62 0.61 1.63 -2.50
C ALA A 62 -0.07 2.91 -1.98
N PHE A 63 -0.20 3.04 -0.67
CA PHE A 63 -0.84 4.16 0.00
C PHE A 63 0.21 5.03 0.71
N GLY A 64 0.55 6.15 0.08
CA GLY A 64 1.42 7.18 0.65
C GLY A 64 0.70 8.53 0.69
N MET A 65 1.02 9.34 1.71
CA MET A 65 0.50 10.70 1.84
C MET A 65 1.69 11.66 2.01
N PRO A 66 2.18 12.30 0.94
CA PRO A 66 3.23 13.31 1.04
C PRO A 66 2.83 14.45 1.97
N GLY A 67 3.81 15.01 2.68
CA GLY A 67 3.62 16.22 3.47
C GLY A 67 3.43 17.48 2.61
N LYS A 68 3.25 18.63 3.26
CA LYS A 68 2.97 19.92 2.60
C LYS A 68 4.21 20.69 2.18
N MET A 69 5.40 20.30 2.65
CA MET A 69 6.63 21.05 2.40
C MET A 69 7.11 20.83 0.96
N PRO A 70 7.84 21.78 0.36
CA PRO A 70 8.39 21.59 -0.99
C PRO A 70 9.23 20.31 -1.13
N ILE A 71 10.00 19.95 -0.10
CA ILE A 71 10.79 18.72 -0.07
C ILE A 71 9.92 17.45 -0.12
N ASP A 72 8.70 17.49 0.40
CA ASP A 72 7.78 16.35 0.38
C ASP A 72 7.31 16.04 -1.05
N LYS A 73 7.12 17.08 -1.87
CA LYS A 73 6.79 16.91 -3.30
C LYS A 73 7.93 16.23 -4.07
N GLN A 74 9.17 16.61 -3.77
CA GLN A 74 10.34 15.95 -4.36
C GLN A 74 10.47 14.50 -3.88
N CYS A 75 10.13 14.22 -2.62
CA CYS A 75 10.14 12.84 -2.10
C CYS A 75 9.03 11.95 -2.68
N ALA A 76 7.96 12.56 -3.23
CA ALA A 76 6.81 11.86 -3.79
C ALA A 76 6.91 11.59 -5.30
N HIS A 77 7.83 12.27 -5.98
CA HIS A 77 8.10 12.09 -7.41
C HIS A 77 8.84 10.78 -7.68
#